data_AF-K0SJZ4-F1
#
_entry.id   AF-K0SJZ4-F1
#
_cell.length_a   1.000
_cell.length_b   1.000
_cell.length_c   1.000
_cell.angle_alpha   90.00
_cell.angle_beta   90.00
_cell.angle_gamma   90.00
#
_symmetry.space_group_name_H-M   'P 1'
#
loop_
_entity.id
_entity.type
_entity.pdbx_description
1 polymer ?
#
loop_
_entity_poly.entity_id
_entity_poly.type
_entity_poly.pdbx_seq_one_letter_code
_entity_poly.pdbx_strand_id
1 'polypeptide(L)'
;QKYNDALGSYLWGVDGRRRLTASLRDDLESRSVESRLGCDDQFERWRFLQKLLEGEVPPSDVEDLLLVVLDAYREHGPTDKSSNNSDENGGNASPVLTREQKDRVGYLIDGILTASDGVGDSRFLHMLVLPPVDYVNVDFDVEREPIVVKADSRAIALLEQIEKLLPDEYEEDEAHKSAWDVVIDLHGRESVKFHEQALQLERENGNEEDGVYNADNLQWRTQRSIVRLLLHFDFLTKGILKDNTFQ
;
A
#
# COMPACT_ATOMS: atom_id res chain seq x y z
N GLN A 1 -49.87 6.82 -12.55
CA GLN A 1 -50.65 6.77 -11.30
C GLN A 1 -50.80 5.30 -10.95
N LYS A 2 -49.99 4.63 -10.15
CA LYS A 2 -49.08 4.91 -9.01
C LYS A 2 -47.95 3.86 -9.15
N TYR A 3 -46.67 4.15 -9.01
CA TYR A 3 -45.97 4.33 -7.74
C TYR A 3 -44.62 5.01 -8.03
N ASN A 4 -44.57 6.31 -7.74
CA ASN A 4 -43.36 7.08 -7.54
C ASN A 4 -42.99 6.94 -6.06
N ASP A 5 -42.54 5.77 -5.62
CA ASP A 5 -42.00 5.57 -4.28
C ASP A 5 -40.90 4.50 -4.32
N ALA A 6 -39.73 4.93 -4.77
CA ALA A 6 -38.46 4.47 -4.23
C ALA A 6 -37.44 5.61 -4.42
N LEU A 7 -37.83 6.79 -3.95
CA LEU A 7 -36.96 7.89 -3.60
C LEU A 7 -36.07 7.45 -2.43
N GLY A 8 -35.03 6.68 -2.75
CA GLY A 8 -33.91 6.37 -1.86
C GLY A 8 -32.55 6.74 -2.46
N SER A 9 -32.53 7.44 -3.61
CA SER A 9 -31.31 7.79 -4.34
C SER A 9 -30.74 9.18 -3.98
N TYR A 10 -31.19 9.83 -2.92
CA TYR A 10 -30.70 11.13 -2.51
C TYR A 10 -30.79 11.24 -1.00
N LEU A 11 -29.77 10.79 -0.26
CA LEU A 11 -29.48 11.23 1.12
C LEU A 11 -28.15 10.67 1.70
N TRP A 12 -27.23 10.15 0.89
CA TRP A 12 -25.81 10.03 1.28
C TRP A 12 -25.05 11.23 0.71
N GLY A 13 -25.37 12.41 1.24
CA GLY A 13 -24.63 13.63 0.96
C GLY A 13 -23.17 13.51 1.43
N VAL A 14 -22.33 14.42 0.96
CA VAL A 14 -20.91 14.55 1.35
C VAL A 14 -20.71 14.48 2.88
N ASP A 15 -21.70 14.92 3.67
CA ASP A 15 -21.69 14.81 5.14
C ASP A 15 -21.86 13.40 5.71
N GLY A 16 -22.56 12.49 5.01
CA GLY A 16 -22.69 11.09 5.40
C GLY A 16 -21.39 10.31 5.17
N ARG A 17 -20.68 10.61 4.07
CA ARG A 17 -19.33 10.09 3.82
C ARG A 17 -18.35 10.63 4.85
N ARG A 18 -18.39 11.93 5.17
CA ARG A 18 -17.55 12.54 6.20
C ARG A 18 -17.74 11.93 7.59
N ARG A 19 -18.95 11.47 7.95
CA ARG A 19 -19.22 10.81 9.24
C ARG A 19 -18.70 9.38 9.32
N LEU A 20 -18.81 8.60 8.25
CA LEU A 20 -18.21 7.26 8.18
C LEU A 20 -16.68 7.33 8.18
N THR A 21 -16.11 8.27 7.42
CA THR A 21 -14.66 8.52 7.45
C THR A 21 -14.19 9.09 8.79
N ALA A 22 -15.01 9.85 9.52
CA ALA A 22 -14.65 10.36 10.85
C ALA A 22 -14.65 9.24 11.90
N SER A 23 -15.65 8.35 11.89
CA SER A 23 -15.69 7.21 12.82
C SER A 23 -14.57 6.19 12.55
N LEU A 24 -14.25 5.93 11.28
CA LEU A 24 -13.10 5.09 10.92
C LEU A 24 -11.76 5.79 11.17
N ARG A 25 -11.67 7.12 11.01
CA ARG A 25 -10.49 7.90 11.40
C ARG A 25 -10.26 7.90 12.91
N ASP A 26 -11.32 7.93 13.72
CA ASP A 26 -11.22 7.86 15.18
C ASP A 26 -10.69 6.48 15.63
N ASP A 27 -11.00 5.39 14.90
CA ASP A 27 -10.41 4.06 15.15
C ASP A 27 -8.97 3.93 14.59
N LEU A 28 -8.60 4.78 13.62
CA LEU A 28 -7.27 4.84 12.97
C LEU A 28 -6.36 5.92 13.58
N GLU A 29 -6.48 6.21 14.88
CA GLU A 29 -5.54 7.12 15.54
C GLU A 29 -4.09 6.64 15.32
N SER A 30 -3.23 7.51 14.75
CA SER A 30 -1.86 7.14 14.38
C SER A 30 -1.06 6.53 15.52
N ARG A 31 -1.23 7.05 16.74
CA ARG A 31 -0.60 6.50 17.96
C ARG A 31 -1.10 5.10 18.34
N SER A 32 -2.37 4.80 18.05
CA SER A 32 -2.95 3.47 18.28
C SER A 32 -2.35 2.46 17.31
N VAL A 33 -2.20 2.83 16.04
CA VAL A 33 -1.60 1.96 15.00
C VAL A 33 -0.09 1.78 15.20
N GLU A 34 0.68 2.84 15.43
CA GLU A 34 2.13 2.76 15.68
C GLU A 34 2.44 1.82 16.85
N SER A 35 1.78 2.04 17.99
CA SER A 35 2.02 1.25 19.20
C SER A 35 1.53 -0.19 19.06
N ARG A 36 0.40 -0.42 18.38
CA ARG A 36 -0.12 -1.77 18.13
C ARG A 36 0.78 -2.58 17.20
N LEU A 37 1.33 -1.95 16.16
CA LEU A 37 2.21 -2.59 15.19
C LEU A 37 3.69 -2.56 15.61
N GLY A 38 4.01 -1.90 16.73
CA GLY A 38 5.36 -1.76 17.26
C GLY A 38 6.26 -0.85 16.44
N CYS A 39 5.73 0.03 15.58
CA CYS A 39 6.50 0.85 14.63
C CYS A 39 7.12 2.13 15.24
N ASP A 40 7.38 2.12 16.54
CA ASP A 40 7.76 3.31 17.33
C ASP A 40 9.18 3.80 16.99
N ASP A 41 10.08 2.91 16.59
CA ASP A 41 11.46 3.24 16.20
C ASP A 41 11.82 2.71 14.80
N GLN A 42 12.95 3.19 14.26
CA GLN A 42 13.37 2.86 12.90
C GLN A 42 13.67 1.37 12.72
N PHE A 43 14.19 0.69 13.74
CA PHE A 43 14.51 -0.73 13.66
C PHE A 43 13.24 -1.58 13.62
N GLU A 44 12.24 -1.26 14.44
CA GLU A 44 10.96 -1.97 14.39
C GLU A 44 10.19 -1.67 13.10
N ARG A 45 10.30 -0.46 12.55
CA ARG A 45 9.77 -0.17 11.21
C ARG A 45 10.48 -0.98 10.12
N TRP A 46 11.81 -1.09 10.18
CA TRP A 46 12.57 -1.96 9.28
C TRP A 46 12.09 -3.41 9.37
N ARG A 47 11.91 -3.92 10.59
CA ARG A 47 11.42 -5.28 10.84
C ARG A 47 10.00 -5.49 10.33
N PHE A 48 9.13 -4.50 10.49
CA PHE A 48 7.78 -4.53 9.93
C PHE A 48 7.80 -4.63 8.41
N LEU A 49 8.60 -3.80 7.73
CA LEU A 49 8.73 -3.83 6.27
C LEU A 49 9.28 -5.18 5.78
N GLN A 50 10.24 -5.77 6.50
CA GLN A 50 10.76 -7.10 6.20
C GLN A 50 9.63 -8.15 6.26
N LYS A 51 8.92 -8.22 7.39
CA LYS A 51 7.80 -9.15 7.58
C LYS A 51 6.70 -8.97 6.54
N LEU A 52 6.45 -7.72 6.11
CA LEU A 52 5.46 -7.42 5.08
C LEU A 52 5.87 -8.05 3.74
N LEU A 53 7.15 -7.92 3.34
CA LEU A 53 7.68 -8.56 2.12
C LEU A 53 7.70 -10.09 2.22
N GLU A 54 7.83 -10.64 3.43
CA GLU A 54 7.77 -12.08 3.69
C GLU A 54 6.33 -12.61 3.79
N GLY A 55 5.31 -11.73 3.75
CA GLY A 55 3.90 -12.13 3.90
C GLY A 55 3.49 -12.53 5.29
N GLU A 56 4.27 -12.13 6.31
CA GLU A 56 4.02 -12.46 7.71
C GLU A 56 3.12 -11.43 8.42
N VAL A 57 2.79 -10.31 7.76
CA VAL A 57 1.92 -9.26 8.32
C VAL A 57 0.47 -9.49 7.91
N PRO A 58 -0.50 -9.49 8.85
CA PRO A 58 -1.92 -9.59 8.52
C PRO A 58 -2.35 -8.48 7.54
N PRO A 59 -3.19 -8.78 6.53
CA PRO A 59 -3.63 -7.78 5.56
C PRO A 59 -4.32 -6.57 6.21
N SER A 60 -5.06 -6.78 7.30
CA SER A 60 -5.63 -5.70 8.09
C SER A 60 -4.54 -4.71 8.56
N ASP A 61 -3.48 -5.22 9.16
CA ASP A 61 -2.42 -4.39 9.73
C ASP A 61 -1.68 -3.58 8.67
N VAL A 62 -1.47 -4.18 7.48
CA VAL A 62 -0.90 -3.48 6.32
C VAL A 62 -1.81 -2.33 5.88
N GLU A 63 -3.12 -2.56 5.78
CA GLU A 63 -4.06 -1.52 5.35
C GLU A 63 -4.22 -0.38 6.36
N ASP A 64 -4.28 -0.69 7.65
CA ASP A 64 -4.36 0.35 8.69
C ASP A 64 -3.13 1.25 8.63
N LEU A 65 -1.94 0.66 8.54
CA LEU A 65 -0.71 1.42 8.43
C LEU A 65 -0.68 2.24 7.15
N LEU A 66 -1.03 1.65 6.01
CA LEU A 66 -1.06 2.33 4.72
C LEU A 66 -2.00 3.54 4.75
N LEU A 67 -3.22 3.38 5.29
CA LEU A 67 -4.19 4.45 5.43
C LEU A 67 -3.65 5.60 6.29
N VAL A 68 -3.08 5.27 7.45
CA VAL A 68 -2.55 6.28 8.37
C VAL A 68 -1.34 7.01 7.75
N VAL A 69 -0.44 6.30 7.08
CA VAL A 69 0.74 6.92 6.42
C VAL A 69 0.29 7.80 5.26
N LEU A 70 -0.62 7.35 4.40
CA LEU A 70 -1.17 8.15 3.31
C LEU A 70 -1.83 9.43 3.81
N ASP A 71 -2.64 9.33 4.86
CA ASP A 71 -3.36 10.47 5.42
C ASP A 71 -2.41 11.47 6.08
N ALA A 72 -1.48 10.96 6.90
CA ALA A 72 -0.44 11.76 7.54
C ALA A 72 0.46 12.46 6.51
N TYR A 73 0.82 11.78 5.42
CA TYR A 73 1.64 12.38 4.36
C TYR A 73 0.88 13.44 3.57
N ARG A 74 -0.41 13.23 3.32
CA ARG A 74 -1.25 14.22 2.67
C ARG A 74 -1.36 15.51 3.49
N GLU A 75 -1.46 15.38 4.81
CA GLU A 75 -1.66 16.50 5.75
C GLU A 75 -0.34 17.18 6.18
N HIS A 76 0.70 16.39 6.46
CA HIS A 76 1.96 16.85 7.09
C HIS A 76 3.21 16.62 6.24
N GLY A 77 3.08 16.10 5.01
CA GLY A 77 4.20 15.92 4.08
C GLY A 77 4.91 17.23 3.73
N PRO A 78 6.09 17.15 3.10
CA PRO A 78 6.88 18.32 2.78
C PRO A 78 6.17 19.21 1.75
N THR A 79 6.49 20.51 1.81
CA THR A 79 6.00 21.55 0.90
C THR A 79 7.19 22.18 0.17
N ASP A 80 6.92 22.99 -0.86
CA ASP A 80 7.98 23.76 -1.57
C ASP A 80 8.86 24.59 -0.62
N LYS A 81 8.34 24.97 0.56
CA LYS A 81 9.07 25.74 1.57
C LYS A 81 9.96 24.89 2.48
N SER A 82 9.70 23.59 2.54
CA SER A 82 10.40 22.61 3.38
C SER A 82 11.06 21.52 2.54
N SER A 83 11.30 21.76 1.26
CA SER A 83 11.81 20.77 0.30
C SER A 83 13.30 20.45 0.48
N ASN A 84 14.01 21.21 1.32
CA ASN A 84 15.37 20.87 1.74
C ASN A 84 15.33 19.99 3.00
N ASN A 85 14.61 18.87 2.89
CA ASN A 85 14.35 17.89 3.95
C ASN A 85 15.28 16.66 3.88
N SER A 86 16.34 16.73 3.07
CA SER A 86 17.43 15.75 3.11
C SER A 86 17.93 15.65 4.55
N ASP A 87 17.84 14.46 5.13
CA ASP A 87 18.16 14.27 6.52
C ASP A 87 19.68 14.30 6.77
N GLU A 88 20.06 14.41 8.05
CA GLU A 88 21.47 14.38 8.49
C GLU A 88 22.17 13.05 8.17
N ASN A 89 21.43 12.03 7.76
CA ASN A 89 21.95 10.72 7.35
C ASN A 89 22.25 10.64 5.84
N GLY A 90 22.01 11.72 5.08
CA GLY A 90 22.28 11.75 3.63
C GLY A 90 21.25 10.97 2.80
N GLY A 91 20.05 10.73 3.33
CA GLY A 91 18.94 10.14 2.61
C GLY A 91 18.31 11.10 1.59
N ASN A 92 17.62 10.52 0.61
CA ASN A 92 16.89 11.30 -0.40
C ASN A 92 15.78 12.14 0.26
N ALA A 93 15.59 13.35 -0.25
CA ALA A 93 14.50 14.22 0.15
C ALA A 93 13.15 13.53 -0.07
N SER A 94 12.27 13.54 0.93
CA SER A 94 10.90 13.03 0.74
C SER A 94 10.15 13.87 -0.31
N PRO A 95 9.29 13.25 -1.13
CA PRO A 95 8.65 13.89 -2.27
C PRO A 95 7.70 15.03 -1.89
N VAL A 96 7.87 16.18 -2.55
CA VAL A 96 6.88 17.26 -2.47
C VAL A 96 5.73 16.93 -3.43
N LEU A 97 4.61 16.47 -2.87
CA LEU A 97 3.46 16.11 -3.70
C LEU A 97 2.85 17.33 -4.38
N THR A 98 2.72 17.25 -5.70
CA THR A 98 1.89 18.16 -6.49
C THR A 98 0.43 18.09 -6.05
N ARG A 99 -0.36 19.11 -6.39
CA ARG A 99 -1.80 19.10 -6.10
C ARG A 99 -2.50 17.87 -6.67
N GLU A 100 -2.14 17.47 -7.88
CA GLU A 100 -2.72 16.29 -8.52
C GLU A 100 -2.37 15.00 -7.76
N GLN A 101 -1.13 14.84 -7.31
CA GLN A 101 -0.73 13.70 -6.49
C GLN A 101 -1.45 13.70 -5.13
N LYS A 102 -1.64 14.86 -4.48
CA LYS A 102 -2.43 14.95 -3.25
C LYS A 102 -3.89 14.56 -3.45
N ASP A 103 -4.49 14.97 -4.57
CA ASP A 103 -5.84 14.56 -4.94
C ASP A 103 -5.91 13.04 -5.19
N ARG A 104 -4.91 12.45 -5.86
CA ARG A 104 -4.78 11.00 -6.05
C ARG A 104 -4.67 10.23 -4.73
N VAL A 105 -3.84 10.72 -3.79
CA VAL A 105 -3.75 10.15 -2.44
C VAL A 105 -5.13 10.20 -1.76
N GLY A 106 -5.86 11.31 -1.88
CA GLY A 106 -7.23 11.41 -1.38
C GLY A 106 -8.19 10.38 -1.98
N TYR A 107 -8.16 10.22 -3.31
CA TYR A 107 -8.98 9.21 -3.99
C TYR A 107 -8.60 7.78 -3.61
N LEU A 108 -7.31 7.51 -3.39
CA LEU A 108 -6.82 6.21 -2.94
C LEU A 108 -7.34 5.91 -1.52
N ILE A 109 -7.24 6.86 -0.58
CA ILE A 109 -7.77 6.70 0.78
C ILE A 109 -9.28 6.41 0.73
N ASP A 110 -10.05 7.23 0.00
CA ASP A 110 -11.49 7.02 -0.16
C ASP A 110 -11.81 5.67 -0.81
N GLY A 111 -11.00 5.26 -1.79
CA GLY A 111 -11.12 3.98 -2.47
C GLY A 111 -10.88 2.80 -1.54
N ILE A 112 -9.83 2.82 -0.72
CA ILE A 112 -9.54 1.80 0.28
C ILE A 112 -10.66 1.72 1.31
N LEU A 113 -11.11 2.86 1.87
CA LEU A 113 -12.17 2.89 2.89
C LEU A 113 -13.55 2.45 2.37
N THR A 114 -13.79 2.54 1.07
CA THR A 114 -15.06 2.12 0.44
C THR A 114 -14.98 0.75 -0.23
N ALA A 115 -13.78 0.17 -0.32
CA ALA A 115 -13.56 -1.17 -0.80
C ALA A 115 -14.20 -2.16 0.18
N SER A 116 -15.21 -2.89 -0.27
CA SER A 116 -15.90 -3.91 0.52
C SER A 116 -16.47 -4.97 -0.41
N ASP A 117 -16.30 -6.24 -0.03
CA ASP A 117 -16.93 -7.39 -0.67
C ASP A 117 -18.37 -7.65 -0.16
N GLY A 118 -18.86 -6.83 0.79
CA GLY A 118 -20.16 -6.97 1.44
C GLY A 118 -20.18 -7.96 2.63
N VAL A 119 -19.03 -8.49 3.03
CA VAL A 119 -18.86 -9.45 4.13
C VAL A 119 -17.88 -8.90 5.17
N GLY A 120 -18.42 -8.38 6.29
CA GLY A 120 -17.61 -7.84 7.39
C GLY A 120 -16.85 -6.56 7.03
N ASP A 121 -15.76 -6.30 7.76
CA ASP A 121 -14.84 -5.18 7.51
C ASP A 121 -13.87 -5.51 6.36
N SER A 122 -14.42 -5.98 5.23
CA SER A 122 -13.60 -6.37 4.09
C SER A 122 -12.76 -5.20 3.60
N ARG A 123 -11.53 -5.54 3.27
CA ARG A 123 -10.37 -4.66 3.13
C ARG A 123 -9.73 -4.99 1.77
N PHE A 124 -9.18 -4.03 1.03
CA PHE A 124 -8.89 -4.26 -0.40
C PHE A 124 -7.82 -5.34 -0.67
N LEU A 125 -6.86 -5.53 0.23
CA LEU A 125 -5.87 -6.60 0.20
C LEU A 125 -6.53 -7.97 0.36
N HIS A 126 -7.59 -8.07 1.17
CA HIS A 126 -8.40 -9.29 1.25
C HIS A 126 -9.07 -9.63 -0.09
N MET A 127 -9.29 -8.65 -0.96
CA MET A 127 -9.82 -8.89 -2.30
C MET A 127 -8.75 -9.11 -3.37
N LEU A 128 -7.47 -8.85 -3.06
CA LEU A 128 -6.34 -9.03 -3.97
C LEU A 128 -5.81 -10.47 -3.95
N VAL A 129 -5.55 -11.03 -2.78
CA VAL A 129 -5.01 -12.40 -2.66
C VAL A 129 -5.52 -13.05 -1.37
N LEU A 130 -6.46 -13.99 -1.48
CA LEU A 130 -6.91 -14.82 -0.36
C LEU A 130 -7.26 -16.26 -0.76
N PRO A 131 -7.05 -17.25 0.14
CA PRO A 131 -6.40 -17.09 1.45
C PRO A 131 -4.87 -16.86 1.32
N PRO A 132 -4.20 -16.35 2.36
CA PRO A 132 -2.74 -16.44 2.45
C PRO A 132 -2.39 -17.92 2.31
N VAL A 133 -1.52 -18.23 1.36
CA VAL A 133 -1.08 -19.60 1.17
C VAL A 133 -0.16 -19.93 2.34
N ASP A 134 -0.53 -20.91 3.16
CA ASP A 134 0.29 -21.36 4.28
C ASP A 134 1.57 -22.00 3.69
N TYR A 135 2.69 -21.28 3.68
CA TYR A 135 4.00 -21.79 3.23
C TYR A 135 4.68 -22.64 4.32
N VAL A 136 3.88 -23.27 5.20
CA VAL A 136 4.41 -24.15 6.25
C VAL A 136 5.01 -25.39 5.58
N ASN A 137 6.34 -25.41 5.55
CA ASN A 137 7.26 -26.39 4.98
C ASN A 137 7.50 -26.24 3.47
N VAL A 138 8.42 -25.34 3.12
CA VAL A 138 9.10 -25.37 1.81
C VAL A 138 10.12 -26.51 1.82
N ASP A 139 9.71 -27.70 1.37
CA ASP A 139 10.66 -28.62 0.74
C ASP A 139 10.97 -28.03 -0.64
N PHE A 140 12.21 -27.58 -0.85
CA PHE A 140 12.70 -27.02 -2.12
C PHE A 140 12.66 -28.01 -3.31
N ASP A 141 12.16 -29.23 -3.10
CA ASP A 141 12.26 -30.37 -4.02
C ASP A 141 10.91 -30.82 -4.60
N VAL A 142 9.83 -30.05 -4.38
CA VAL A 142 8.50 -30.34 -4.94
C VAL A 142 8.09 -29.22 -5.90
N GLU A 143 8.00 -29.54 -7.19
CA GLU A 143 7.34 -28.69 -8.19
C GLU A 143 5.89 -28.44 -7.78
N ARG A 144 5.64 -27.29 -7.15
CA ARG A 144 4.29 -26.87 -6.78
C ARG A 144 3.60 -26.32 -8.02
N GLU A 145 2.40 -26.82 -8.32
CA GLU A 145 1.58 -26.21 -9.35
C GLU A 145 1.25 -24.76 -8.98
N PRO A 146 1.34 -23.80 -9.92
CA PRO A 146 1.07 -22.41 -9.65
C PRO A 146 -0.38 -22.25 -9.16
N ILE A 147 -0.56 -21.56 -8.04
CA ILE A 147 -1.88 -21.25 -7.51
C ILE A 147 -2.43 -20.09 -8.33
N VAL A 148 -3.46 -20.36 -9.12
CA VAL A 148 -4.11 -19.37 -9.97
C VAL A 148 -5.35 -18.82 -9.27
N VAL A 149 -5.44 -17.50 -9.16
CA VAL A 149 -6.52 -16.78 -8.47
C VAL A 149 -7.19 -15.78 -9.41
N LYS A 150 -8.48 -15.53 -9.18
CA LYS A 150 -9.20 -14.44 -9.82
C LYS A 150 -9.24 -13.25 -8.87
N ALA A 151 -8.62 -12.13 -9.25
CA ALA A 151 -8.59 -10.93 -8.42
C ALA A 151 -9.82 -10.05 -8.65
N ASP A 152 -10.25 -9.31 -7.62
CA ASP A 152 -11.31 -8.31 -7.79
C ASP A 152 -10.79 -7.10 -8.58
N SER A 153 -11.51 -6.73 -9.65
CA SER A 153 -11.15 -5.59 -10.50
C SER A 153 -10.98 -4.26 -9.76
N ARG A 154 -11.73 -4.02 -8.68
CA ARG A 154 -11.61 -2.82 -7.85
C ARG A 154 -10.33 -2.85 -7.03
N ALA A 155 -9.98 -4.02 -6.51
CA ALA A 155 -8.79 -4.21 -5.72
C ALA A 155 -7.53 -4.05 -6.58
N ILE A 156 -7.54 -4.60 -7.81
CA ILE A 156 -6.51 -4.36 -8.83
C ILE A 156 -6.42 -2.87 -9.18
N ALA A 157 -7.55 -2.20 -9.40
CA ALA A 157 -7.54 -0.76 -9.69
C ALA A 157 -6.94 0.07 -8.55
N LEU A 158 -7.14 -0.31 -7.28
CA LEU A 158 -6.49 0.33 -6.14
C LEU A 158 -4.99 0.08 -6.11
N LEU A 159 -4.54 -1.15 -6.39
CA LEU A 159 -3.12 -1.47 -6.53
C LEU A 159 -2.46 -0.63 -7.64
N GLU A 160 -3.12 -0.47 -8.78
CA GLU A 160 -2.63 0.42 -9.84
C GLU A 160 -2.56 1.90 -9.42
N GLN A 161 -3.44 2.36 -8.53
CA GLN A 161 -3.33 3.72 -7.98
C GLN A 161 -2.14 3.86 -7.03
N ILE A 162 -1.84 2.82 -6.23
CA ILE A 162 -0.63 2.76 -5.40
C ILE A 162 0.62 2.84 -6.30
N GLU A 163 0.65 2.05 -7.37
CA GLU A 163 1.78 2.01 -8.31
C GLU A 163 2.01 3.36 -9.01
N LYS A 164 0.96 4.14 -9.27
CA LYS A 164 1.06 5.50 -9.82
C LYS A 164 1.60 6.56 -8.85
N LEU A 165 1.70 6.23 -7.57
CA LEU A 165 2.31 7.08 -6.54
C LEU A 165 3.77 6.69 -6.24
N LEU A 166 4.30 5.67 -6.90
CA LEU A 166 5.70 5.29 -6.79
C LEU A 166 6.59 6.26 -7.59
N PRO A 167 7.86 6.43 -7.19
CA PRO A 167 8.79 7.25 -7.95
C PRO A 167 8.98 6.70 -9.37
N ASP A 168 8.85 7.61 -10.35
CA ASP A 168 9.06 7.29 -11.75
C ASP A 168 10.54 6.92 -12.00
N GLU A 169 10.77 5.87 -12.78
CA GLU A 169 12.12 5.35 -13.02
C GLU A 169 13.01 6.28 -13.86
N TYR A 170 12.41 7.20 -14.63
CA TYR A 170 13.12 8.14 -15.50
C TYR A 170 13.14 9.56 -14.94
N GLU A 171 12.05 10.02 -14.32
CA GLU A 171 11.95 11.37 -13.75
C GLU A 171 12.54 11.44 -12.33
N GLU A 172 12.41 10.37 -11.54
CA GLU A 172 12.80 10.31 -10.12
C GLU A 172 13.78 9.14 -9.86
N ASP A 173 14.76 8.95 -10.76
CA ASP A 173 15.73 7.84 -10.77
C ASP A 173 16.40 7.57 -9.40
N GLU A 174 16.82 8.62 -8.68
CA GLU A 174 17.46 8.47 -7.36
C GLU A 174 16.49 7.91 -6.30
N ALA A 175 15.26 8.43 -6.24
CA ALA A 175 14.23 7.95 -5.32
C ALA A 175 13.78 6.53 -5.69
N HIS A 176 13.65 6.25 -6.99
CA HIS A 176 13.34 4.94 -7.52
C HIS A 176 14.38 3.89 -7.10
N LYS A 177 15.67 4.18 -7.33
CA LYS A 177 16.78 3.29 -6.95
C LYS A 177 16.89 3.11 -5.46
N SER A 178 16.82 4.19 -4.68
CA SER A 178 16.92 4.12 -3.22
C SER A 178 15.84 3.24 -2.61
N ALA A 179 14.59 3.33 -3.08
CA ALA A 179 13.51 2.45 -2.62
C ALA A 179 13.79 0.98 -2.95
N TRP A 180 14.37 0.70 -4.12
CA TRP A 180 14.75 -0.66 -4.51
C TRP A 180 15.93 -1.22 -3.73
N ASP A 181 16.96 -0.42 -3.46
CA ASP A 181 18.11 -0.84 -2.68
C ASP A 181 17.66 -1.31 -1.28
N VAL A 182 16.76 -0.56 -0.64
CA VAL A 182 16.21 -0.96 0.67
C VAL A 182 15.36 -2.23 0.56
N VAL A 183 14.55 -2.40 -0.49
CA VAL A 183 13.80 -3.66 -0.72
C VAL A 183 14.76 -4.85 -0.90
N ILE A 184 15.86 -4.66 -1.62
CA ILE A 184 16.90 -5.68 -1.81
C ILE A 184 17.58 -6.02 -0.48
N ASP A 185 17.86 -5.02 0.35
CA ASP A 185 18.46 -5.22 1.68
C ASP A 185 17.49 -5.94 2.64
N LEU A 186 16.19 -5.66 2.55
CA LEU A 186 15.16 -6.29 3.38
C LEU A 186 14.87 -7.74 3.00
N HIS A 187 14.71 -8.03 1.71
CA HIS A 187 14.20 -9.32 1.22
C HIS A 187 15.28 -10.23 0.63
N GLY A 188 16.46 -9.68 0.34
CA GLY A 188 17.57 -10.38 -0.27
C GLY A 188 17.56 -10.31 -1.80
N ARG A 189 18.74 -10.02 -2.37
CA ARG A 189 18.93 -9.79 -3.81
C ARG A 189 18.43 -10.93 -4.71
N GLU A 190 18.73 -12.17 -4.35
CA GLU A 190 18.32 -13.34 -5.16
C GLU A 190 16.82 -13.58 -5.08
N SER A 191 16.21 -13.39 -3.90
CA SER A 191 14.76 -13.47 -3.72
C SER A 191 14.03 -12.43 -4.56
N VAL A 192 14.46 -11.17 -4.51
CA VAL A 192 13.88 -10.09 -5.34
C VAL A 192 13.99 -10.45 -6.83
N LYS A 193 15.18 -10.87 -7.27
CA LYS A 193 15.42 -11.25 -8.67
C LYS A 193 14.51 -12.39 -9.12
N PHE A 194 14.34 -13.42 -8.30
CA PHE A 194 13.47 -14.56 -8.60
C PHE A 194 12.01 -14.12 -8.81
N HIS A 195 11.45 -13.34 -7.87
CA HIS A 195 10.05 -12.90 -7.97
C HIS A 195 9.82 -11.90 -9.12
N GLU A 196 10.75 -10.98 -9.38
CA GLU A 196 10.64 -10.06 -10.52
C GLU A 196 10.70 -10.79 -11.87
N GLN A 197 11.54 -11.83 -11.99
CA GLN A 197 11.57 -12.67 -13.19
C GLN A 197 10.25 -13.43 -13.38
N ALA A 198 9.68 -13.97 -12.30
CA ALA A 198 8.39 -14.66 -12.36
C ALA A 198 7.24 -13.73 -12.78
N LEU A 199 7.21 -12.50 -12.25
CA LEU A 199 6.27 -11.46 -12.67
C LEU A 199 6.42 -11.06 -14.14
N GLN A 200 7.66 -10.89 -14.60
CA GLN A 200 7.93 -10.52 -15.99
C GLN A 200 7.45 -11.59 -16.96
N LEU A 201 7.69 -12.86 -16.65
CA LEU A 201 7.21 -14.00 -17.45
C LEU A 201 5.68 -14.05 -17.49
N GLU A 202 5.00 -13.78 -16.38
CA GLU A 202 3.53 -13.73 -16.34
C GLU A 202 2.95 -12.65 -17.26
N ARG A 203 3.57 -11.46 -17.28
CA ARG A 203 3.18 -10.35 -18.16
C ARG A 203 3.39 -10.69 -19.63
N GLU A 204 4.52 -11.31 -19.97
CA GLU A 204 4.83 -11.72 -21.34
C GLU A 204 3.87 -12.79 -21.87
N ASN A 205 3.33 -13.63 -20.97
CA ASN A 205 2.36 -14.66 -21.31
C ASN A 205 0.91 -14.14 -21.47
N GLY A 206 0.65 -12.86 -21.18
CA GLY A 206 -0.67 -12.24 -21.38
C GLY A 206 -1.74 -12.64 -20.35
N ASN A 207 -1.35 -13.25 -19.23
CA ASN A 207 -2.29 -13.78 -18.24
C ASN A 207 -3.11 -12.67 -17.53
N GLU A 208 -2.62 -11.42 -17.52
CA GLU A 208 -3.32 -10.31 -16.85
C GLU A 208 -4.65 -9.92 -17.53
N GLU A 209 -4.84 -10.22 -18.82
CA GLU A 209 -6.02 -9.77 -19.59
C GLU A 209 -7.34 -10.42 -19.14
N ASP A 210 -7.27 -11.63 -18.57
CA ASP A 210 -8.46 -12.37 -18.10
C ASP A 210 -8.78 -12.11 -16.61
N GLY A 211 -8.01 -11.24 -15.93
CA GLY A 211 -8.14 -11.00 -14.48
C GLY A 211 -7.74 -12.22 -13.64
N VAL A 212 -6.89 -13.07 -14.22
CA VAL A 212 -6.40 -14.32 -13.65
C VAL A 212 -4.92 -14.17 -13.37
N TYR A 213 -4.51 -14.39 -12.14
CA TYR A 213 -3.15 -14.14 -11.68
C TYR A 213 -2.57 -15.35 -10.97
N ASN A 214 -1.27 -15.53 -11.03
CA ASN A 214 -0.55 -16.34 -10.07
C ASN A 214 -0.60 -15.64 -8.69
N ALA A 215 -1.01 -16.38 -7.66
CA ALA A 215 -1.20 -15.84 -6.32
C ALA A 215 0.10 -15.30 -5.71
N ASP A 216 1.21 -16.02 -5.88
CA ASP A 216 2.52 -15.64 -5.34
C ASP A 216 3.02 -14.35 -6.02
N ASN A 217 2.88 -14.28 -7.34
CA ASN A 217 3.23 -13.08 -8.11
C ASN A 217 2.37 -11.87 -7.73
N LEU A 218 1.06 -12.04 -7.58
CA LEU A 218 0.16 -10.96 -7.20
C LEU A 218 0.42 -10.49 -5.76
N GLN A 219 0.72 -11.43 -4.86
CA GLN A 219 1.13 -11.12 -3.49
C GLN A 219 2.43 -10.31 -3.49
N TRP A 220 3.47 -10.79 -4.18
CA TRP A 220 4.74 -10.08 -4.30
C TRP A 220 4.56 -8.68 -4.91
N ARG A 221 3.80 -8.56 -6.01
CA ARG A 221 3.47 -7.27 -6.65
C ARG A 221 2.83 -6.31 -5.65
N THR A 222 1.90 -6.80 -4.84
CA THR A 222 1.19 -5.99 -3.86
C THR A 222 2.13 -5.53 -2.73
N GLN A 223 2.86 -6.46 -2.13
CA GLN A 223 3.76 -6.20 -1.00
C GLN A 223 4.89 -5.25 -1.38
N ARG A 224 5.57 -5.51 -2.50
CA ARG A 224 6.67 -4.65 -2.98
C ARG A 224 6.19 -3.24 -3.28
N SER A 225 4.99 -3.08 -3.86
CA SER A 225 4.44 -1.77 -4.19
C SER A 225 4.10 -0.98 -2.93
N ILE A 226 3.52 -1.63 -1.91
CA ILE A 226 3.23 -0.98 -0.63
C ILE A 226 4.52 -0.58 0.08
N VAL A 227 5.51 -1.48 0.18
CA VAL A 227 6.79 -1.15 0.84
C VAL A 227 7.51 -0.02 0.14
N ARG A 228 7.59 -0.04 -1.19
CA ARG A 228 8.22 1.05 -1.95
C ARG A 228 7.48 2.38 -1.75
N LEU A 229 6.16 2.38 -1.65
CA LEU A 229 5.39 3.58 -1.34
C LEU A 229 5.70 4.08 0.08
N LEU A 230 5.71 3.20 1.08
CA LEU A 230 6.05 3.56 2.46
C LEU A 230 7.47 4.14 2.55
N LEU A 231 8.43 3.56 1.84
CA LEU A 231 9.80 4.07 1.75
C LEU A 231 9.86 5.44 1.07
N HIS A 232 9.17 5.59 -0.05
CA HIS A 232 9.08 6.87 -0.76
C HIS A 232 8.47 7.97 0.12
N PHE A 233 7.53 7.61 1.00
CA PHE A 233 6.90 8.52 1.96
C PHE A 233 7.67 8.65 3.28
N ASP A 234 8.95 8.24 3.31
CA ASP A 234 9.86 8.36 4.46
C ASP A 234 9.39 7.65 5.74
N PHE A 235 8.53 6.65 5.62
CA PHE A 235 8.03 5.90 6.77
C PHE A 235 9.18 5.27 7.57
N LEU A 236 10.18 4.70 6.91
CA LEU A 236 11.29 4.04 7.60
C LEU A 236 12.05 5.01 8.51
N THR A 237 12.42 6.19 7.99
CA THR A 237 13.23 7.18 8.71
C THR A 237 12.39 8.01 9.69
N LYS A 238 11.24 8.53 9.25
CA LYS A 238 10.44 9.52 9.99
C LYS A 238 9.22 8.93 10.71
N GLY A 239 8.83 7.68 10.43
CA GLY A 239 7.63 7.06 10.98
C GLY A 239 6.35 7.67 10.41
N ILE A 240 5.26 7.66 11.18
CA ILE A 240 4.03 8.36 10.79
C ILE A 240 4.21 9.85 11.06
N LEU A 241 4.08 10.64 9.99
CA LEU A 241 4.30 12.09 10.03
C LEU A 241 3.31 12.78 10.99
N LYS A 242 3.81 13.77 11.72
CA LYS A 242 3.07 14.57 12.70
C LYS A 242 3.25 16.05 12.36
N ASP A 243 2.53 16.92 13.07
CA ASP A 243 2.74 18.36 12.92
C ASP A 243 4.22 18.74 13.10
N ASN A 244 4.72 19.57 12.18
CA ASN A 244 6.09 20.09 12.16
C ASN A 244 7.20 19.06 11.89
N THR A 245 6.91 17.87 11.34
CA THR A 245 7.96 16.89 10.98
C THR A 245 8.99 17.41 9.96
N PHE A 246 8.62 18.40 9.14
CA PHE A 246 9.47 19.00 8.10
C PHE A 246 9.80 20.49 8.32
N GLN A 247 9.60 21.03 9.53
CA GLN A 247 9.92 22.44 9.83
C GLN A 247 11.37 22.67 10.21
#